data_AF-A0A9P0Q0L9-F1
#
_entry.id   AF-A0A9P0Q0L9-F1
#
_cell.length_a   1.000
_cell.length_b   1.000
_cell.length_c   1.000
_cell.angle_alpha   90.00
_cell.angle_beta   90.00
_cell.angle_gamma   90.00
#
_symmetry.space_group_name_H-M   'P 1'
#
loop_
_entity.id
_entity.type
_entity.pdbx_description
1 polymer ?
#
loop_
_entity_poly.entity_id
_entity_poly.type
_entity_poly.pdbx_seq_one_letter_code
_entity_poly.pdbx_strand_id
1 'polypeptide(L)'
;MTGPKYVIPPKVATKESLAVLLFLLSLLILLTIVAPILLLFIILRTSARVILKLKHGKNYGGLVDSEDVMWKIEDITNPLINILTIQQSKISNPEEYFDYIKQCFNGATSGSNAHKLTSICKFFVGYAYYLDNQLTIDDICNKLTVDNGKNYLVETELKDILGDLAGRPMPKDNLGLFEVLVVQKSLKHVDPDTYQYAVIFRVDHIVADGINLTTFLLQNFADDQEGLKRNLKDLISKFDTSKTKISKKSGWQSIVQTARCIGTFMVHFPIVFANQLFVIDCNCLHGP
;
A
#
# COMPACT_ATOMS: atom_id res chain seq x y z
N MET A 1 14.62 54.57 47.32
CA MET A 1 14.15 53.88 46.10
C MET A 1 14.61 52.44 46.16
N THR A 2 13.76 51.53 46.62
CA THR A 2 14.04 50.08 46.63
C THR A 2 12.93 49.43 45.82
N GLY A 3 13.26 49.02 44.59
CA GLY A 3 12.30 48.39 43.68
C GLY A 3 11.80 47.03 44.19
N PRO A 4 10.64 46.57 43.70
CA PRO A 4 10.04 45.31 44.15
C PRO A 4 10.96 44.13 43.78
N LYS A 5 11.45 43.41 44.80
CA LYS A 5 12.09 42.11 44.64
C LYS A 5 11.01 41.10 44.27
N TYR A 6 10.93 40.75 42.98
CA TYR A 6 10.14 39.60 42.54
C TYR A 6 10.79 38.32 43.07
N VAL A 7 10.30 37.84 44.21
CA VAL A 7 10.64 36.52 44.75
C VAL A 7 9.73 35.52 44.03
N ILE A 8 10.26 34.81 43.05
CA ILE A 8 9.54 33.72 42.38
C ILE A 8 9.21 32.67 43.46
N PRO A 9 7.93 32.26 43.63
CA PRO A 9 7.56 31.31 44.65
C PRO A 9 8.26 29.95 44.41
N PRO A 10 8.91 29.36 45.43
CA PRO A 10 9.77 28.18 45.28
C PRO A 10 9.06 26.93 44.75
N LYS A 11 7.72 26.87 44.83
CA LYS A 11 6.90 25.77 44.29
C LYS A 11 6.80 25.75 42.77
N VAL A 12 7.09 26.86 42.09
CA VAL A 12 7.08 26.94 40.60
C VAL A 12 8.44 26.53 40.04
N ALA A 13 9.53 26.97 40.69
CA ALA A 13 10.90 26.62 40.31
C ALA A 13 11.22 25.11 40.38
N THR A 14 10.58 24.37 41.29
CA THR A 14 10.77 22.91 41.41
C THR A 14 10.14 22.11 40.26
N LYS A 15 9.10 22.63 39.61
CA LYS A 15 8.48 21.97 38.46
C LYS A 15 9.28 22.20 37.18
N GLU A 16 9.83 23.40 37.02
CA GLU A 16 10.68 23.74 35.88
C GLU A 16 12.02 22.98 35.91
N SER A 17 12.68 22.90 37.07
CA SER A 17 13.93 22.15 37.21
C SER A 17 13.75 20.64 37.00
N LEU A 18 12.63 20.08 37.46
CA LEU A 18 12.26 18.69 37.20
C LEU A 18 12.04 18.45 35.69
N ALA A 19 11.32 19.34 35.01
CA ALA A 19 11.07 19.22 33.58
C ALA A 19 12.37 19.28 32.77
N VAL A 20 13.28 20.20 33.11
CA VAL A 20 14.61 20.29 32.49
C VAL A 20 15.42 19.01 32.73
N LEU A 21 15.41 18.46 33.96
CA LEU A 21 16.11 17.22 34.27
C LEU A 21 15.55 16.04 33.46
N LEU A 22 14.23 15.90 33.37
CA LEU A 22 13.57 14.85 32.58
C LEU A 22 13.89 14.98 31.09
N PHE A 23 13.95 16.20 30.58
CA PHE A 23 14.36 16.48 29.21
C PHE A 23 15.82 16.09 28.95
N LEU A 24 16.73 16.42 29.86
CA LEU A 24 18.15 16.03 29.72
C LEU A 24 18.32 14.51 29.80
N LEU A 25 17.56 13.84 30.68
CA LEU A 25 17.56 12.39 30.78
C LEU A 25 17.01 11.72 29.52
N SER A 26 15.91 12.22 28.95
CA SER A 26 15.35 11.69 27.70
C SER A 26 16.29 11.93 26.52
N LEU A 27 16.97 13.08 26.45
CA LEU A 27 17.99 13.36 25.45
C LEU A 27 19.19 12.43 25.59
N LEU A 28 19.62 12.15 26.83
CA LEU A 28 20.71 11.21 27.10
C LEU A 28 20.34 9.79 26.62
N ILE A 29 19.14 9.30 26.94
CA ILE A 29 18.65 7.99 26.48
C ILE A 29 18.56 7.95 24.95
N LEU A 30 18.01 9.00 24.32
CA LEU A 30 17.89 9.10 22.88
C LEU A 30 19.26 9.03 22.20
N LEU A 31 20.26 9.75 22.72
CA LEU A 31 21.58 9.83 22.10
C LEU A 31 22.45 8.59 22.37
N THR A 32 22.34 7.99 23.56
CA THR A 32 23.21 6.87 23.97
C THR A 32 22.67 5.51 23.62
N ILE A 33 21.34 5.34 23.56
CA ILE A 33 20.70 4.04 23.31
C ILE A 33 20.00 4.04 21.95
N VAL A 34 19.06 4.96 21.75
CA VAL A 34 18.18 4.93 20.56
C VAL A 34 18.97 5.26 19.28
N ALA A 35 19.82 6.29 19.30
CA ALA A 35 20.56 6.72 18.12
C ALA A 35 21.55 5.65 17.59
N PRO A 36 22.35 4.95 18.42
CA PRO A 36 23.17 3.84 17.96
C PRO A 36 22.36 2.68 17.37
N ILE A 37 21.21 2.35 17.97
CA ILE A 37 20.31 1.31 17.45
C ILE A 37 19.77 1.70 16.07
N LEU A 38 19.29 2.95 15.92
CA LEU A 38 18.83 3.46 14.63
C LEU A 38 19.95 3.49 13.58
N LEU A 39 21.16 3.87 13.98
CA LEU A 39 22.34 3.86 13.10
C LEU A 39 22.65 2.44 12.62
N LEU A 40 22.60 1.46 13.51
CA LEU A 40 22.78 0.04 13.15
C LEU A 40 21.74 -0.40 12.13
N PHE A 41 20.46 -0.07 12.32
CA PHE A 41 19.40 -0.40 11.35
C PHE A 41 19.60 0.31 10.00
N ILE A 42 20.08 1.56 9.99
CA ILE A 42 20.41 2.28 8.75
C ILE A 42 21.55 1.57 8.01
N ILE A 43 22.60 1.16 8.72
CA ILE A 43 23.74 0.43 8.14
C ILE A 43 23.27 -0.90 7.57
N LEU A 44 22.45 -1.65 8.31
CA LEU A 44 21.92 -2.94 7.87
C LEU A 44 21.04 -2.78 6.61
N ARG A 45 20.10 -1.84 6.62
CA ARG A 45 19.22 -1.56 5.47
C ARG A 45 20.02 -1.13 4.24
N THR A 46 21.04 -0.29 4.43
CA THR A 46 21.90 0.18 3.33
C THR A 46 22.74 -0.96 2.79
N SER A 47 23.30 -1.79 3.66
CA SER A 47 24.10 -2.96 3.27
C SER A 47 23.25 -3.95 2.48
N ALA A 48 22.03 -4.27 2.94
CA ALA A 48 21.09 -5.12 2.23
C ALA A 48 20.78 -4.57 0.83
N ARG A 49 20.51 -3.27 0.70
CA ARG A 49 20.28 -2.61 -0.60
C ARG A 49 21.49 -2.75 -1.53
N VAL A 50 22.71 -2.52 -1.02
CA VAL A 50 23.94 -2.64 -1.83
C VAL A 50 24.15 -4.09 -2.28
N ILE A 51 24.03 -5.06 -1.37
CA ILE A 51 24.17 -6.49 -1.68
C ILE A 51 23.14 -6.91 -2.73
N LEU A 52 21.87 -6.54 -2.57
CA LEU A 52 20.80 -6.87 -3.51
C LEU A 52 21.03 -6.22 -4.88
N LYS A 53 21.47 -4.97 -4.91
CA LYS A 53 21.81 -4.28 -6.16
C LYS A 53 23.00 -4.92 -6.88
N LEU A 54 24.02 -5.36 -6.13
CA LEU A 54 25.15 -6.10 -6.70
C LEU A 54 24.72 -7.48 -7.21
N LYS A 55 23.85 -8.18 -6.49
CA LYS A 55 23.37 -9.53 -6.83
C LYS A 55 22.44 -9.54 -8.04
N HIS A 56 21.53 -8.59 -8.15
CA HIS A 56 20.45 -8.58 -9.14
C HIS A 56 20.64 -7.53 -10.25
N GLY A 57 21.58 -6.60 -10.08
CA GLY A 57 21.95 -5.62 -11.09
C GLY A 57 20.76 -4.75 -11.52
N LYS A 58 20.45 -4.80 -12.82
CA LYS A 58 19.38 -4.01 -13.44
C LYS A 58 17.97 -4.46 -13.06
N ASN A 59 17.82 -5.71 -12.59
CA ASN A 59 16.51 -6.25 -12.21
C ASN A 59 16.15 -5.92 -10.76
N TYR A 60 17.01 -5.21 -10.03
CA TYR A 60 16.70 -4.80 -8.67
C TYR A 60 15.74 -3.61 -8.67
N GLY A 61 14.47 -3.85 -8.31
CA GLY A 61 13.40 -2.85 -8.27
C GLY A 61 13.34 -2.03 -6.97
N GLY A 62 14.29 -2.25 -6.06
CA GLY A 62 14.35 -1.55 -4.77
C GLY A 62 13.79 -2.33 -3.59
N LEU A 63 13.95 -1.77 -2.39
CA LEU A 63 13.29 -2.29 -1.20
C LEU A 63 11.83 -1.84 -1.20
N VAL A 64 10.95 -2.69 -0.68
CA VAL A 64 9.56 -2.33 -0.41
C VAL A 64 9.51 -1.24 0.67
N ASP A 65 8.58 -0.29 0.54
CA ASP A 65 8.37 0.75 1.54
C ASP A 65 7.78 0.16 2.83
N SER A 66 8.18 0.71 3.98
CA SER A 66 7.89 0.10 5.28
C SER A 66 6.40 -0.05 5.60
N GLU A 67 5.56 0.82 5.04
CA GLU A 67 4.10 0.76 5.20
C GLU A 67 3.52 -0.44 4.45
N ASP A 68 4.06 -0.73 3.26
CA ASP A 68 3.59 -1.83 2.41
C ASP A 68 4.08 -3.21 2.89
N VAL A 69 5.23 -3.26 3.59
CA VAL A 69 5.81 -4.51 4.10
C VAL A 69 4.86 -5.26 5.04
N MET A 70 4.01 -4.54 5.79
CA MET A 70 3.08 -5.17 6.74
C MET A 70 2.10 -6.12 6.05
N TRP A 71 1.77 -5.87 4.78
CA TRP A 71 0.88 -6.72 4.00
C TRP A 71 1.53 -8.03 3.53
N LYS A 72 2.87 -8.17 3.59
CA LYS A 72 3.53 -9.44 3.23
C LYS A 72 3.81 -10.36 4.41
N ILE A 73 3.30 -10.04 5.60
CA ILE A 73 3.41 -10.92 6.75
C ILE A 73 2.36 -12.02 6.57
N GLU A 74 2.81 -13.21 6.15
CA GLU A 74 2.00 -14.36 5.68
C GLU A 74 0.87 -14.78 6.64
N ASP A 75 1.02 -14.54 7.94
CA ASP A 75 0.09 -15.05 8.97
C ASP A 75 -1.06 -14.10 9.35
N ILE A 76 -1.07 -12.85 8.88
CA ILE A 76 -1.96 -11.82 9.45
C ILE A 76 -3.09 -11.39 8.49
N THR A 77 -2.83 -11.36 7.18
CA THR A 77 -3.80 -10.85 6.20
C THR A 77 -3.69 -11.59 4.88
N ASN A 78 -4.81 -11.89 4.22
CA ASN A 78 -4.79 -12.22 2.80
C ASN A 78 -4.54 -10.90 2.03
N PRO A 79 -3.34 -10.66 1.48
CA PRO A 79 -2.97 -9.34 0.97
C PRO A 79 -3.49 -9.08 -0.44
N LEU A 80 -4.39 -9.94 -0.93
CA LEU A 80 -4.87 -9.92 -2.29
C LEU A 80 -6.17 -9.13 -2.39
N ILE A 81 -6.15 -8.14 -3.26
CA ILE A 81 -7.33 -7.41 -3.71
C ILE A 81 -7.82 -8.09 -5.00
N ASN A 82 -9.02 -8.65 -4.96
CA ASN A 82 -9.70 -9.20 -6.13
C ASN A 82 -10.71 -8.19 -6.67
N ILE A 83 -10.51 -7.70 -7.88
CA ILE A 83 -11.42 -6.78 -8.57
C ILE A 83 -12.08 -7.52 -9.72
N LEU A 84 -13.39 -7.76 -9.60
CA LEU A 84 -14.21 -8.25 -10.70
C LEU A 84 -14.70 -7.09 -11.55
N THR A 85 -14.48 -7.17 -12.86
CA THR A 85 -15.07 -6.27 -13.85
C THR A 85 -15.87 -7.06 -14.87
N ILE A 86 -17.03 -6.51 -15.25
CA ILE A 86 -17.84 -7.04 -16.34
C ILE A 86 -17.68 -6.08 -17.51
N GLN A 87 -17.18 -6.59 -18.63
CA GLN A 87 -16.88 -5.80 -19.81
C GLN A 87 -17.77 -6.25 -20.96
N GLN A 88 -18.25 -5.28 -21.74
CA GLN A 88 -19.05 -5.52 -22.93
C GLN A 88 -18.13 -5.47 -24.15
N SER A 89 -18.28 -6.42 -25.07
CA SER A 89 -17.47 -6.50 -26.28
C SER A 89 -18.30 -6.97 -27.47
N LYS A 90 -17.89 -6.55 -28.66
CA LYS A 90 -18.41 -7.07 -29.94
C LYS A 90 -17.74 -8.38 -30.36
N ILE A 91 -16.65 -8.74 -29.69
CA ILE A 91 -15.95 -10.00 -29.92
C ILE A 91 -16.83 -11.12 -29.33
N SER A 92 -17.24 -12.06 -30.17
CA SER A 92 -18.12 -13.18 -29.77
C SER A 92 -17.35 -14.38 -29.24
N ASN A 93 -16.11 -14.55 -29.69
CA ASN A 93 -15.25 -15.66 -29.32
C ASN A 93 -14.48 -15.33 -28.01
N PRO A 94 -14.65 -16.12 -26.93
CA PRO A 94 -13.92 -15.91 -25.68
C PRO A 94 -12.39 -15.93 -25.83
N GLU A 95 -11.87 -16.70 -26.77
CA GLU A 95 -10.43 -16.81 -27.02
C GLU A 95 -9.87 -15.57 -27.71
N GLU A 96 -10.59 -15.07 -28.71
CA GLU A 96 -10.24 -13.80 -29.36
C GLU A 96 -10.33 -12.63 -28.38
N TYR A 97 -11.31 -12.65 -27.47
CA TYR A 97 -11.43 -11.65 -26.42
C TYR A 97 -10.26 -11.72 -25.41
N PHE A 98 -9.84 -12.93 -25.03
CA PHE A 98 -8.66 -13.11 -24.19
C PHE A 98 -7.40 -12.57 -24.86
N ASP A 99 -7.18 -12.87 -26.13
CA ASP A 99 -6.04 -12.37 -26.89
C ASP A 99 -6.05 -10.84 -27.00
N TYR A 100 -7.23 -10.23 -27.16
CA TYR A 100 -7.41 -8.79 -27.09
C TYR A 100 -6.97 -8.20 -25.73
N ILE A 101 -7.47 -8.75 -24.62
CA ILE A 101 -7.07 -8.30 -23.27
C ILE A 101 -5.57 -8.44 -23.06
N LYS A 102 -5.00 -9.57 -23.49
CA LYS A 102 -3.56 -9.83 -23.42
C LYS A 102 -2.75 -8.79 -24.20
N GLN A 103 -3.23 -8.39 -25.38
CA GLN A 103 -2.61 -7.33 -26.19
C GLN A 103 -2.68 -5.97 -25.50
N CYS A 104 -3.81 -5.61 -24.88
CA CYS A 104 -3.94 -4.37 -24.09
C CYS A 104 -2.90 -4.31 -22.97
N PHE A 105 -2.72 -5.42 -22.24
CA PHE A 105 -1.73 -5.50 -21.16
C PHE A 105 -0.28 -5.46 -21.65
N ASN A 106 0.01 -6.06 -22.80
CA ASN A 106 1.34 -5.95 -23.40
C ASN A 106 1.72 -4.48 -23.69
N GLY A 107 0.74 -3.68 -24.15
CA GLY A 107 0.91 -2.23 -24.30
C GLY A 107 1.13 -1.50 -22.97
N ALA A 108 0.31 -1.79 -21.96
CA ALA A 108 0.38 -1.13 -20.66
C ALA A 108 1.68 -1.45 -19.89
N THR A 109 2.15 -2.70 -19.95
CA THR A 109 3.38 -3.15 -19.26
C THR A 109 4.66 -2.66 -19.92
N SER A 110 4.62 -2.36 -21.22
CA SER A 110 5.74 -1.76 -21.95
C SER A 110 5.98 -0.28 -21.58
N GLY A 111 5.04 0.37 -20.88
CA GLY A 111 5.17 1.73 -20.37
C GLY A 111 6.07 1.83 -19.13
N SER A 112 6.81 2.94 -18.99
CA SER A 112 7.87 3.14 -17.97
C SER A 112 7.42 3.03 -16.50
N ASN A 113 6.11 3.04 -16.22
CA ASN A 113 5.56 3.09 -14.87
C ASN A 113 4.94 1.77 -14.39
N ALA A 114 4.91 0.73 -15.24
CA ALA A 114 4.24 -0.54 -14.95
C ALA A 114 5.18 -1.68 -14.52
N HIS A 115 6.46 -1.38 -14.24
CA HIS A 115 7.47 -2.39 -13.88
C HIS A 115 7.00 -3.31 -12.75
N LYS A 116 6.34 -2.75 -11.70
CA LYS A 116 5.77 -3.52 -10.57
C LYS A 116 4.81 -4.64 -10.98
N LEU A 117 4.08 -4.51 -12.10
CA LEU A 117 3.16 -5.54 -12.59
C LEU A 117 3.90 -6.77 -13.09
N THR A 118 5.12 -6.58 -13.58
CA THR A 118 6.02 -7.65 -14.03
C THR A 118 7.02 -8.07 -12.95
N SER A 119 6.95 -7.45 -11.77
CA SER A 119 7.87 -7.71 -10.67
C SER A 119 7.36 -8.84 -9.77
N ILE A 120 8.30 -9.46 -9.07
CA ILE A 120 8.02 -10.34 -7.94
C ILE A 120 8.55 -9.71 -6.65
N CYS A 121 8.00 -10.09 -5.51
CA CYS A 121 8.52 -9.69 -4.19
C CYS A 121 9.23 -10.86 -3.51
N LYS A 122 10.41 -10.60 -2.94
CA LYS A 122 11.22 -11.56 -2.18
C LYS A 122 11.72 -10.94 -0.88
N PHE A 123 12.23 -11.78 0.02
CA PHE A 123 12.83 -11.36 1.28
C PHE A 123 14.34 -11.61 1.34
N PHE A 124 15.07 -10.70 1.98
CA PHE A 124 16.48 -10.84 2.29
C PHE A 124 16.81 -10.15 3.61
N VAL A 125 17.31 -10.89 4.60
CA VAL A 125 17.67 -10.37 5.93
C VAL A 125 16.50 -9.59 6.57
N GLY A 126 15.28 -10.10 6.43
CA GLY A 126 14.06 -9.46 6.94
C GLY A 126 13.53 -8.27 6.12
N TYR A 127 14.17 -7.90 5.01
CA TYR A 127 13.69 -6.85 4.12
C TYR A 127 13.01 -7.43 2.88
N ALA A 128 11.78 -7.01 2.62
CA ALA A 128 11.10 -7.26 1.35
C ALA A 128 11.70 -6.37 0.24
N TYR A 129 11.83 -6.92 -0.97
CA TYR A 129 12.37 -6.21 -2.13
C TYR A 129 11.73 -6.70 -3.42
N TYR A 130 11.70 -5.81 -4.41
CA TYR A 130 11.20 -6.09 -5.75
C TYR A 130 12.31 -6.60 -6.65
N LEU A 131 11.96 -7.58 -7.48
CA LEU A 131 12.73 -7.96 -8.67
C LEU A 131 11.88 -7.70 -9.90
N ASP A 132 12.36 -6.82 -10.76
CA ASP A 132 11.66 -6.37 -11.96
C ASP A 132 11.84 -7.36 -13.11
N ASN A 133 10.88 -7.34 -14.05
CA ASN A 133 10.89 -8.15 -15.28
C ASN A 133 11.03 -9.65 -15.01
N GLN A 134 10.38 -10.15 -13.96
CA GLN A 134 10.41 -11.57 -13.58
C GLN A 134 9.17 -12.34 -14.05
N LEU A 135 8.12 -11.63 -14.44
CA LEU A 135 6.90 -12.17 -15.02
C LEU A 135 6.73 -11.71 -16.46
N THR A 136 6.32 -12.63 -17.32
CA THR A 136 5.86 -12.30 -18.68
C THR A 136 4.37 -12.02 -18.70
N ILE A 137 3.86 -11.51 -19.83
CA ILE A 137 2.40 -11.37 -20.02
C ILE A 137 1.69 -12.72 -19.94
N ASP A 138 2.35 -13.81 -20.34
CA ASP A 138 1.79 -15.16 -20.20
C ASP A 138 1.69 -15.60 -18.74
N ASP A 139 2.63 -15.18 -17.88
CA ASP A 139 2.54 -15.45 -16.44
C ASP A 139 1.40 -14.63 -15.79
N ILE A 140 1.16 -13.40 -16.28
CA ILE A 140 0.21 -12.44 -15.72
C ILE A 140 -1.23 -12.69 -16.20
N CYS A 141 -1.43 -12.93 -17.49
CA CYS A 141 -2.74 -13.08 -18.11
C CYS A 141 -3.09 -14.55 -18.28
N ASN A 142 -3.99 -15.03 -17.42
CA ASN A 142 -4.42 -16.42 -17.39
C ASN A 142 -5.89 -16.58 -17.76
N LYS A 143 -6.20 -17.75 -18.32
CA LYS A 143 -7.56 -18.17 -18.61
C LYS A 143 -8.18 -18.84 -17.39
N LEU A 144 -9.45 -18.56 -17.13
CA LEU A 144 -10.24 -19.28 -16.14
C LEU A 144 -11.34 -20.07 -16.85
N THR A 145 -11.13 -21.37 -16.98
CA THR A 145 -12.06 -22.29 -17.63
C THR A 145 -13.13 -22.72 -16.65
N VAL A 146 -14.39 -22.62 -17.06
CA VAL A 146 -15.54 -23.06 -16.27
C VAL A 146 -16.27 -24.13 -17.05
N ASP A 147 -16.22 -25.36 -16.55
CA ASP A 147 -16.97 -26.47 -17.14
C ASP A 147 -18.24 -26.73 -16.34
N ASN A 148 -19.36 -26.31 -16.88
CA ASN A 148 -20.69 -26.53 -16.30
C ASN A 148 -21.71 -27.00 -17.35
N GLY A 149 -21.26 -27.39 -18.55
CA GLY A 149 -22.10 -27.82 -19.67
C GLY A 149 -23.10 -26.80 -20.22
N LYS A 150 -23.14 -25.56 -19.70
CA LYS A 150 -24.03 -24.48 -20.19
C LYS A 150 -23.31 -23.63 -21.24
N ASN A 151 -24.04 -22.80 -21.98
CA ASN A 151 -23.41 -21.81 -22.89
C ASN A 151 -23.04 -20.50 -22.20
N TYR A 152 -23.63 -20.21 -21.04
CA TYR A 152 -23.47 -18.94 -20.33
C TYR A 152 -23.09 -19.15 -18.86
N LEU A 153 -22.52 -18.12 -18.24
CA LEU A 153 -22.16 -18.09 -16.83
C LEU A 153 -23.25 -17.37 -16.00
N VAL A 154 -23.63 -17.94 -14.86
CA VAL A 154 -24.61 -17.34 -13.94
C VAL A 154 -23.89 -16.62 -12.79
N GLU A 155 -24.53 -15.61 -12.18
CA GLU A 155 -23.94 -14.84 -11.07
C GLU A 155 -23.48 -15.72 -9.90
N THR A 156 -24.19 -16.80 -9.58
CA THR A 156 -23.80 -17.75 -8.53
C THR A 156 -22.46 -18.40 -8.84
N GLU A 157 -22.26 -18.82 -10.09
CA GLU A 157 -21.01 -19.43 -10.55
C GLU A 157 -19.84 -18.43 -10.48
N LEU A 158 -20.12 -17.15 -10.72
CA LEU A 158 -19.12 -16.08 -10.56
C LEU A 158 -18.73 -15.84 -9.10
N LYS A 159 -19.69 -15.95 -8.17
CA LYS A 159 -19.43 -15.90 -6.72
C LYS A 159 -18.58 -17.08 -6.27
N ASP A 160 -18.88 -18.28 -6.78
CA ASP A 160 -18.11 -19.49 -6.49
C ASP A 160 -16.67 -19.34 -6.98
N ILE A 161 -16.47 -18.86 -8.21
CA ILE A 161 -15.14 -18.53 -8.76
C ILE A 161 -14.40 -17.56 -7.84
N LEU A 162 -15.04 -16.47 -7.41
CA LEU A 162 -14.41 -15.50 -6.50
C LEU A 162 -14.06 -16.12 -5.14
N GLY A 163 -14.88 -17.05 -4.64
CA GLY A 163 -14.59 -17.83 -3.44
C GLY A 163 -13.35 -18.72 -3.61
N ASP A 164 -13.27 -19.44 -4.72
CA ASP A 164 -12.14 -20.33 -5.02
C ASP A 164 -10.82 -19.57 -5.22
N LEU A 165 -10.89 -18.33 -5.74
CA LEU A 165 -9.72 -17.48 -5.91
C LEU A 165 -9.06 -17.05 -4.60
N ALA A 166 -9.75 -17.15 -3.46
CA ALA A 166 -9.15 -16.85 -2.15
C ALA A 166 -8.03 -17.83 -1.79
N GLY A 167 -8.12 -19.09 -2.24
CA GLY A 167 -7.13 -20.14 -1.98
C GLY A 167 -6.15 -20.40 -3.13
N ARG A 168 -6.39 -19.82 -4.31
CA ARG A 168 -5.54 -20.01 -5.49
C ARG A 168 -4.23 -19.23 -5.33
N PRO A 169 -3.04 -19.82 -5.59
CA PRO A 169 -1.79 -19.07 -5.56
C PRO A 169 -1.74 -18.00 -6.66
N MET A 170 -1.02 -16.91 -6.41
CA MET A 170 -0.60 -15.93 -7.42
C MET A 170 0.58 -16.49 -8.24
N PRO A 171 0.89 -15.91 -9.42
CA PRO A 171 1.98 -16.38 -10.28
C PRO A 171 3.32 -16.54 -9.54
N LYS A 172 4.13 -17.52 -9.97
CA LYS A 172 5.42 -17.91 -9.33
C LYS A 172 5.27 -18.19 -7.82
N ASP A 173 4.31 -19.03 -7.45
CA ASP A 173 4.11 -19.50 -6.07
C ASP A 173 3.94 -18.34 -5.05
N ASN A 174 3.00 -17.42 -5.32
CA ASN A 174 2.71 -16.23 -4.50
C ASN A 174 3.78 -15.13 -4.48
N LEU A 175 4.84 -15.25 -5.28
CA LEU A 175 5.84 -14.19 -5.42
C LEU A 175 5.39 -13.08 -6.37
N GLY A 176 4.56 -13.43 -7.35
CA GLY A 176 3.97 -12.49 -8.29
C GLY A 176 2.96 -11.55 -7.63
N LEU A 177 2.92 -10.32 -8.10
CA LEU A 177 2.17 -9.25 -7.46
C LEU A 177 0.89 -8.85 -8.19
N PHE A 178 0.70 -9.36 -9.40
CA PHE A 178 -0.42 -9.01 -10.26
C PHE A 178 -0.80 -10.20 -11.15
N GLU A 179 -2.10 -10.44 -11.32
CA GLU A 179 -2.65 -11.46 -12.22
C GLU A 179 -3.96 -10.93 -12.82
N VAL A 180 -4.21 -11.28 -14.08
CA VAL A 180 -5.44 -11.02 -14.82
C VAL A 180 -6.04 -12.36 -15.20
N LEU A 181 -7.28 -12.59 -14.79
CA LEU A 181 -8.02 -13.79 -15.11
C LEU A 181 -9.20 -13.44 -15.99
N VAL A 182 -9.22 -13.98 -17.20
CA VAL A 182 -10.36 -13.86 -18.11
C VAL A 182 -11.17 -15.15 -18.03
N VAL A 183 -12.44 -15.03 -17.64
CA VAL A 183 -13.36 -16.17 -17.63
C VAL A 183 -13.65 -16.54 -19.08
N GLN A 184 -13.35 -17.79 -19.45
CA GLN A 184 -13.48 -18.32 -20.82
C GLN A 184 -14.92 -18.65 -21.19
N LYS A 185 -15.84 -17.76 -20.80
CA LYS A 185 -17.27 -17.91 -21.00
C LYS A 185 -17.99 -16.58 -20.86
N SER A 186 -18.97 -16.35 -21.72
CA SER A 186 -19.79 -15.14 -21.63
C SER A 186 -20.84 -15.26 -20.51
N LEU A 187 -21.16 -14.14 -19.87
CA LEU A 187 -22.16 -14.06 -18.81
C LEU A 187 -23.58 -14.13 -19.40
N LYS A 188 -23.90 -13.23 -20.32
CA LYS A 188 -25.16 -13.18 -21.08
C LYS A 188 -24.95 -12.41 -22.38
N HIS A 189 -25.86 -12.61 -23.31
CA HIS A 189 -26.04 -11.72 -24.46
C HIS A 189 -26.85 -10.51 -24.00
N VAL A 190 -26.33 -9.30 -24.21
CA VAL A 190 -27.06 -8.06 -23.88
C VAL A 190 -27.89 -7.64 -25.08
N ASP A 191 -27.27 -7.64 -26.25
CA ASP A 191 -27.81 -7.26 -27.56
C ASP A 191 -27.29 -8.23 -28.63
N PRO A 192 -27.89 -8.31 -29.83
CA PRO A 192 -27.52 -9.26 -30.89
C PRO A 192 -26.03 -9.33 -31.25
N ASP A 193 -25.28 -8.24 -31.02
CA ASP A 193 -23.86 -8.13 -31.35
C ASP A 193 -22.99 -7.77 -30.14
N THR A 194 -23.52 -7.90 -28.92
CA THR A 194 -22.83 -7.48 -27.68
C THR A 194 -22.78 -8.61 -26.65
N TYR A 195 -21.56 -9.03 -26.34
CA TYR A 195 -21.23 -10.09 -25.40
C TYR A 195 -20.67 -9.50 -24.10
N GLN A 196 -20.96 -10.15 -22.98
CA GLN A 196 -20.40 -9.79 -21.67
C GLN A 196 -19.37 -10.82 -21.20
N TYR A 197 -18.19 -10.33 -20.82
CA TYR A 197 -17.11 -11.13 -20.26
C TYR A 197 -16.75 -10.67 -18.85
N ALA A 198 -16.45 -11.64 -17.99
CA ALA A 198 -15.88 -11.37 -16.67
C ALA A 198 -14.35 -11.36 -16.75
N VAL A 199 -13.75 -10.28 -16.26
CA VAL A 199 -12.30 -10.13 -16.09
C VAL A 199 -12.03 -9.83 -14.63
N ILE A 200 -11.20 -10.66 -14.00
CA ILE A 200 -10.83 -10.55 -12.60
C ILE A 200 -9.37 -10.13 -12.51
N PHE A 201 -9.12 -9.01 -11.83
CA PHE A 201 -7.77 -8.55 -11.50
C PHE A 201 -7.45 -8.98 -10.07
N ARG A 202 -6.34 -9.66 -9.88
CA ARG A 202 -5.82 -10.04 -8.57
C ARG A 202 -4.54 -9.28 -8.33
N VAL A 203 -4.48 -8.52 -7.25
CA VAL A 203 -3.38 -7.59 -6.99
C VAL A 203 -2.93 -7.71 -5.56
N ASP A 204 -1.63 -7.85 -5.36
CA ASP A 204 -1.04 -7.77 -4.04
C ASP A 204 -1.04 -6.31 -3.54
N HIS A 205 -1.47 -6.09 -2.31
CA HIS A 205 -1.64 -4.76 -1.72
C HIS A 205 -0.34 -3.92 -1.73
N ILE A 206 0.83 -4.57 -1.86
CA ILE A 206 2.13 -3.92 -2.04
C ILE A 206 2.25 -3.14 -3.36
N VAL A 207 1.53 -3.55 -4.40
CA VAL A 207 1.62 -2.91 -5.72
C VAL A 207 0.90 -1.59 -5.74
N ALA A 208 -0.31 -1.57 -5.19
CA ALA A 208 -1.19 -0.43 -5.26
C ALA A 208 -2.22 -0.51 -4.14
N ASP A 209 -2.39 0.63 -3.46
CA ASP A 209 -3.61 0.89 -2.70
C ASP A 209 -4.81 0.96 -3.66
N GLY A 210 -6.00 0.55 -3.20
CA GLY A 210 -7.18 0.31 -4.04
C GLY A 210 -7.56 1.49 -4.96
N ILE A 211 -7.28 2.73 -4.54
CA ILE A 211 -7.53 3.94 -5.33
C ILE A 211 -6.58 4.06 -6.53
N ASN A 212 -5.28 3.78 -6.35
CA ASN A 212 -4.29 3.83 -7.43
C ASN A 212 -4.51 2.69 -8.43
N LEU A 213 -4.94 1.52 -7.95
CA LEU A 213 -5.27 0.39 -8.79
C LEU A 213 -6.51 0.64 -9.64
N THR A 214 -7.58 1.16 -9.03
CA THR A 214 -8.81 1.52 -9.77
C THR A 214 -8.51 2.57 -10.84
N THR A 215 -7.68 3.57 -10.49
CA THR A 215 -7.21 4.59 -11.44
C THR A 215 -6.45 3.97 -12.61
N PHE A 216 -5.55 3.03 -12.35
CA PHE A 216 -4.80 2.30 -13.38
C PHE A 216 -5.73 1.51 -14.31
N LEU A 217 -6.68 0.75 -13.76
CA LEU A 217 -7.61 -0.05 -14.56
C LEU A 217 -8.47 0.86 -15.45
N LEU A 218 -9.01 1.91 -14.87
CA LEU A 218 -9.79 2.92 -15.57
C LEU A 218 -8.97 3.60 -16.68
N GLN A 219 -7.71 3.95 -16.43
CA GLN A 219 -6.86 4.62 -17.41
C GLN A 219 -6.39 3.74 -18.58
N ASN A 220 -6.45 2.42 -18.44
CA ASN A 220 -5.97 1.51 -19.48
C ASN A 220 -7.11 0.77 -20.19
N PHE A 221 -8.28 0.64 -19.57
CA PHE A 221 -9.39 -0.18 -20.08
C PHE A 221 -10.68 0.58 -20.39
N ALA A 222 -10.79 1.87 -20.06
CA ALA A 222 -11.97 2.66 -20.42
C ALA A 222 -11.83 3.34 -21.79
N ASP A 223 -12.90 3.33 -22.58
CA ASP A 223 -12.91 3.98 -23.91
C ASP A 223 -12.85 5.51 -23.81
N ASP A 224 -13.46 6.10 -22.77
CA ASP A 224 -13.43 7.56 -22.51
C ASP A 224 -12.45 7.93 -21.40
N GLN A 225 -11.17 7.98 -21.74
CA GLN A 225 -10.08 8.36 -20.86
C GLN A 225 -10.22 9.79 -20.28
N GLU A 226 -10.84 10.71 -21.03
CA GLU A 226 -10.95 12.13 -20.71
C GLU A 226 -12.12 12.44 -19.75
N GLY A 227 -13.28 11.82 -19.98
CA GLY A 227 -14.44 11.90 -19.07
C GLY A 227 -14.17 11.21 -17.75
N LEU A 228 -13.43 10.11 -17.79
CA LEU A 228 -13.05 9.33 -16.61
C LEU A 228 -12.05 10.05 -15.71
N LYS A 229 -11.04 10.73 -16.27
CA LYS A 229 -10.13 11.60 -15.51
C LYS A 229 -10.89 12.68 -14.75
N ARG A 230 -11.98 13.22 -15.33
CA ARG A 230 -12.85 14.22 -14.67
C ARG A 230 -13.65 13.59 -13.53
N ASN A 231 -14.29 12.45 -13.76
CA ASN A 231 -15.10 11.75 -12.76
C ASN A 231 -14.27 11.20 -11.60
N LEU A 232 -13.08 10.67 -11.88
CA LEU A 232 -12.16 10.17 -10.87
C LEU A 232 -11.60 11.32 -10.01
N LYS A 233 -11.29 12.47 -10.61
CA LYS A 233 -10.88 13.67 -9.87
C LYS A 233 -11.97 14.14 -8.92
N ASP A 234 -13.24 14.06 -9.34
CA ASP A 234 -14.40 14.35 -8.50
C ASP A 234 -14.58 13.31 -7.38
N LEU A 235 -14.44 12.02 -7.68
CA LEU A 235 -14.53 10.91 -6.71
C LEU A 235 -13.41 10.97 -5.67
N ILE A 236 -12.16 11.18 -6.10
CA ILE A 236 -11.01 11.41 -5.20
C ILE A 236 -11.28 12.64 -4.34
N SER A 237 -11.80 13.73 -4.90
CA SER A 237 -12.12 14.93 -4.11
C SER A 237 -13.25 14.73 -3.10
N LYS A 238 -14.13 13.73 -3.31
CA LYS A 238 -15.23 13.36 -2.42
C LYS A 238 -14.80 12.39 -1.32
N PHE A 239 -13.85 11.50 -1.59
CA PHE A 239 -13.30 10.56 -0.60
C PHE A 239 -12.11 11.12 0.18
N ASP A 240 -11.43 12.13 -0.36
CA ASP A 240 -10.39 12.87 0.33
C ASP A 240 -11.01 13.85 1.34
N THR A 241 -11.50 13.31 2.46
CA THR A 241 -11.89 14.08 3.65
C THR A 241 -10.68 14.68 4.37
N SER A 242 -9.46 14.36 3.93
CA SER A 242 -8.23 14.95 4.42
C SER A 242 -7.71 16.05 3.50
N LYS A 243 -8.29 17.26 3.61
CA LYS A 243 -7.55 18.47 3.22
C LYS A 243 -6.34 18.68 4.13
N THR A 244 -5.30 17.88 3.96
CA THR A 244 -3.93 18.16 4.37
C THR A 244 -3.08 18.19 3.11
N LYS A 245 -2.91 19.40 2.57
CA LYS A 245 -1.97 19.81 1.52
C LYS A 245 -0.77 18.86 1.36
N ILE A 246 -0.79 18.03 0.32
CA ILE A 246 0.45 17.46 -0.25
C ILE A 246 1.03 18.54 -1.19
N SER A 247 1.75 19.50 -0.63
CA SER A 247 2.72 20.27 -1.40
C SER A 247 3.91 19.36 -1.68
N LYS A 248 4.43 19.34 -2.92
CA LYS A 248 5.76 18.77 -3.23
C LYS A 248 6.78 19.29 -2.21
N LYS A 249 7.10 18.49 -1.20
CA LYS A 249 8.07 18.87 -0.17
C LYS A 249 9.46 18.58 -0.73
N SER A 250 10.22 19.65 -0.96
CA SER A 250 11.66 19.51 -1.16
C SER A 250 12.28 18.82 0.06
N GLY A 251 13.41 18.13 -0.10
CA GLY A 251 14.05 17.39 1.00
C GLY A 251 14.25 18.22 2.28
N TRP A 252 14.41 19.55 2.14
CA TRP A 252 14.45 20.49 3.25
C TRP A 252 13.15 20.62 4.04
N GLN A 253 11.99 20.60 3.38
CA GLN A 253 10.70 20.66 4.07
C GLN A 253 10.38 19.35 4.82
N SER A 254 10.86 18.21 4.32
CA SER A 254 10.74 16.94 5.04
C SER A 254 11.60 16.95 6.31
N ILE A 255 12.85 17.43 6.23
CA ILE A 255 13.75 17.58 7.39
C ILE A 255 13.15 18.56 8.42
N VAL A 256 12.63 19.71 7.97
CA VAL A 256 12.01 20.70 8.86
C VAL A 256 10.73 20.16 9.51
N GLN A 257 9.94 19.36 8.79
CA GLN A 257 8.75 18.74 9.35
C GLN A 257 9.09 17.62 10.33
N THR A 258 10.09 16.78 10.03
CA THR A 258 10.60 15.78 10.96
C THR A 258 11.16 16.45 12.21
N ALA A 259 11.91 17.53 12.09
CA ALA A 259 12.41 18.31 13.23
C ALA A 259 11.26 18.96 14.03
N ARG A 260 10.20 19.45 13.37
CA ARG A 260 8.98 19.93 14.03
C ARG A 260 8.24 18.81 14.76
N CYS A 261 8.05 17.64 14.15
CA CYS A 261 7.41 16.50 14.79
C CYS A 261 8.22 16.00 15.98
N ILE A 262 9.55 15.95 15.87
CA ILE A 262 10.43 15.64 17.01
C ILE A 262 10.28 16.72 18.10
N GLY A 263 10.25 18.01 17.74
CA GLY A 263 10.03 19.10 18.68
C GLY A 263 8.67 19.04 19.39
N THR A 264 7.58 18.80 18.64
CA THR A 264 6.23 18.66 19.19
C THR A 264 6.09 17.39 20.05
N PHE A 265 6.70 16.28 19.63
CA PHE A 265 6.80 15.07 20.44
C PHE A 265 7.62 15.32 21.71
N MET A 266 8.76 16.00 21.63
CA MET A 266 9.60 16.34 22.78
C MET A 266 8.93 17.30 23.78
N VAL A 267 8.03 18.17 23.31
CA VAL A 267 7.26 19.08 24.18
C VAL A 267 6.07 18.36 24.82
N HIS A 268 5.37 17.49 24.08
CA HIS A 268 4.17 16.82 24.59
C HIS A 268 4.45 15.51 25.29
N PHE A 269 5.53 14.80 24.98
CA PHE A 269 5.88 13.52 25.61
C PHE A 269 6.10 13.68 27.12
N PRO A 270 6.83 14.68 27.65
CA PRO A 270 6.93 14.89 29.09
C PRO A 270 5.58 15.24 29.74
N ILE A 271 4.70 15.96 29.04
CA ILE A 271 3.37 16.36 29.54
C ILE A 271 2.43 15.15 29.61
N VAL A 272 2.41 14.31 28.58
CA VAL A 272 1.60 13.09 28.53
C VAL A 272 2.13 12.04 29.52
N PHE A 273 3.45 11.88 29.60
CA PHE A 273 4.09 10.94 30.52
C PHE A 273 3.94 11.37 31.98
N ALA A 274 4.04 12.69 32.28
CA ALA A 274 3.74 13.22 33.60
C ALA A 274 2.25 13.04 33.95
N ASN A 275 1.33 13.28 33.00
CA ASN A 275 -0.09 13.07 33.26
C ASN A 275 -0.45 11.59 33.48
N GLN A 276 0.21 10.64 32.81
CA GLN A 276 0.00 9.21 33.04
C GLN A 276 0.60 8.70 34.36
N LEU A 277 1.72 9.27 34.82
CA LEU A 277 2.32 8.94 36.13
C LEU A 277 1.51 9.47 37.34
N PHE A 278 0.57 10.40 37.12
CA PHE A 278 -0.31 10.95 38.15
C PHE A 278 -1.76 10.41 38.11
N VAL A 279 -2.09 9.47 37.23
CA VAL A 279 -3.37 8.75 37.31
C VAL A 279 -3.26 7.66 38.37
N ILE A 280 -3.60 8.04 39.60
CA ILE A 280 -4.01 7.10 40.64
C ILE A 280 -5.31 6.45 40.15
N ASP A 281 -5.37 5.12 40.27
CA ASP A 281 -6.51 4.26 40.00
C ASP A 281 -7.85 4.91 40.38
N CYS A 282 -8.63 5.30 39.37
CA CYS A 282 -10.07 5.40 39.51
C CYS A 282 -10.69 4.20 38.79
N ASN A 283 -10.90 3.15 39.58
CA ASN A 283 -11.90 2.12 39.32
C ASN A 283 -13.18 2.72 38.74
N CYS A 284 -13.53 2.32 37.52
CA CYS A 284 -14.86 2.32 36.92
C CYS A 284 -14.78 1.33 35.74
N LEU A 285 -15.68 0.41 35.45
CA LEU A 285 -16.87 -0.14 36.08
C LEU A 285 -17.30 -1.28 35.12
N HIS A 286 -17.68 -2.45 35.65
CA HIS A 286 -18.45 -3.46 34.91
C HIS A 286 -19.70 -2.80 34.27
N GLY A 287 -19.94 -2.99 32.98
CA GLY A 287 -20.93 -3.95 32.45
C GLY A 287 -22.07 -3.21 31.72
N PRO A 288 -23.05 -3.90 31.11
CA PRO A 288 -23.22 -5.35 30.95
C PRO A 288 -22.58 -5.93 29.67
#